data_AF-A0A960IID4-F1
#
_entry.id   AF-A0A960IID4-F1
#
_cell.length_a   1.000
_cell.length_b   1.000
_cell.length_c   1.000
_cell.angle_alpha   90.00
_cell.angle_beta   90.00
_cell.angle_gamma   90.00
#
_symmetry.space_group_name_H-M   'P 1'
#
loop_
_entity.id
_entity.type
_entity.pdbx_description
1 polymer ?
#
loop_
_entity_poly.entity_id
_entity_poly.type
_entity_poly.pdbx_seq_one_letter_code
_entity_poly.pdbx_strand_id
1 'polypeptide(L)'
;MTDATEPTEIPLIVSVDDHIVEPAHLWETWLPARFRDRAPRIERHGLAGLKYVSGTTYEYELSDDAPPCDLWVYEGKLFPHKRHVA
;
A
#
# COMPACT_ATOMS: atom_id res chain seq x y z
N MET A 1 -35.54 29.27 -14.47
CA MET A 1 -36.37 28.05 -14.45
C MET A 1 -35.41 26.89 -14.31
N THR A 2 -35.58 26.14 -13.24
CA THR A 2 -34.68 25.13 -12.67
C THR A 2 -34.41 23.98 -13.64
N ASP A 3 -33.15 23.79 -14.03
CA ASP A 3 -32.66 22.53 -14.57
C ASP A 3 -31.75 21.89 -13.52
N ALA A 4 -32.37 21.48 -12.42
CA ALA A 4 -31.70 20.59 -11.47
C ALA A 4 -31.85 19.19 -12.07
N THR A 5 -30.86 18.81 -12.89
CA THR A 5 -30.74 17.45 -13.45
C THR A 5 -30.89 16.44 -12.31
N GLU A 6 -31.90 15.58 -12.40
CA GLU A 6 -32.13 14.48 -11.45
C GLU A 6 -30.81 13.69 -11.26
N PRO A 7 -30.42 13.34 -10.02
CA PRO A 7 -29.18 12.61 -9.78
C PRO A 7 -29.21 11.28 -10.55
N THR A 8 -28.25 11.11 -11.47
CA THR A 8 -28.04 9.84 -12.15
C THR A 8 -27.54 8.80 -11.17
N GLU A 9 -27.94 7.53 -11.32
CA GLU A 9 -27.50 6.41 -10.47
C GLU A 9 -25.96 6.27 -10.42
N ILE A 10 -25.30 6.67 -11.51
CA ILE A 10 -23.83 6.69 -11.61
C ILE A 10 -23.35 8.15 -11.53
N PRO A 11 -22.34 8.46 -10.70
CA PRO A 11 -21.71 9.77 -10.68
C PRO A 11 -21.13 10.13 -12.05
N LEU A 12 -21.20 11.41 -12.43
CA LEU A 12 -20.63 11.91 -13.69
C LEU A 12 -19.09 11.97 -13.69
N ILE A 13 -18.44 11.59 -12.58
CA ILE A 13 -16.99 11.59 -12.43
C ILE A 13 -16.49 10.15 -12.62
N VAL A 14 -15.46 9.99 -13.44
CA VAL A 14 -14.75 8.72 -13.63
C VAL A 14 -13.41 8.80 -12.92
N SER A 15 -13.18 7.94 -11.91
CA SER A 15 -11.84 7.70 -11.37
C SER A 15 -11.09 6.78 -12.32
N VAL A 16 -9.90 7.20 -12.77
CA VAL A 16 -9.09 6.46 -13.75
C VAL A 16 -7.90 5.76 -13.12
N ASP A 17 -7.72 5.88 -11.80
CA ASP A 17 -6.53 5.44 -11.08
C ASP A 17 -6.85 4.99 -9.64
N ASP A 18 -7.89 4.17 -9.49
CA ASP A 18 -8.21 3.55 -8.21
C ASP A 18 -7.32 2.34 -7.97
N HIS A 19 -6.92 2.17 -6.71
CA HIS A 19 -6.13 1.03 -6.25
C HIS A 19 -6.84 0.31 -5.10
N ILE A 20 -6.49 -0.96 -4.92
CA ILE A 20 -6.91 -1.74 -3.75
C ILE A 20 -5.69 -2.10 -2.91
N VAL A 21 -5.92 -2.32 -1.61
CA VAL A 21 -4.94 -2.93 -0.71
C VAL A 21 -5.39 -4.37 -0.46
N GLU A 22 -4.59 -5.34 -0.91
CA GLU A 22 -4.92 -6.76 -0.80
C GLU A 22 -4.63 -7.34 0.59
N PRO A 23 -5.30 -8.45 0.97
CA PRO A 23 -4.97 -9.17 2.19
C PRO A 23 -3.53 -9.69 2.18
N ALA A 24 -2.86 -9.67 3.34
CA ALA A 24 -1.46 -10.08 3.49
C ALA A 24 -1.15 -11.50 2.98
N HIS A 25 -2.13 -12.40 2.99
CA HIS A 25 -1.99 -13.80 2.58
C HIS A 25 -2.18 -14.05 1.08
N LEU A 26 -2.40 -13.01 0.25
CA LEU A 26 -2.71 -13.16 -1.18
C LEU A 26 -1.68 -14.04 -1.90
N TRP A 27 -0.39 -13.70 -1.80
CA TRP A 27 0.66 -14.43 -2.49
C TRP A 27 0.99 -15.77 -1.84
N GLU A 28 0.87 -15.89 -0.52
CA GLU A 28 1.03 -17.17 0.18
C GLU A 28 -0.02 -18.19 -0.28
N THR A 29 -1.25 -17.74 -0.50
CA THR A 29 -2.39 -18.58 -0.86
C THR A 29 -2.35 -18.97 -2.34
N TRP A 30 -2.15 -17.99 -3.23
CA TRP A 30 -2.42 -18.17 -4.66
C TRP A 30 -1.18 -18.30 -5.54
N LEU A 31 0.01 -17.88 -5.05
CA LEU A 31 1.23 -18.01 -5.86
C LEU A 31 1.70 -19.47 -5.90
N PRO A 32 2.11 -20.00 -7.08
CA PRO A 32 2.67 -21.34 -7.17
C PRO A 32 3.85 -21.54 -6.21
N ALA A 33 3.92 -22.71 -5.57
CA ALA A 33 4.87 -23.00 -4.48
C ALA A 33 6.33 -22.66 -4.82
N ARG A 34 6.75 -22.90 -6.07
CA ARG A 34 8.10 -22.60 -6.57
C ARG A 34 8.51 -21.12 -6.56
N PHE A 35 7.58 -20.21 -6.27
CA PHE A 35 7.83 -18.77 -6.26
C PHE A 35 7.55 -18.12 -4.89
N ARG A 36 7.00 -18.87 -3.92
CA ARG A 36 6.54 -18.29 -2.63
C ARG A 36 7.67 -17.74 -1.78
N ASP A 37 8.85 -18.34 -1.87
CA ASP A 37 10.08 -17.89 -1.22
C ASP A 37 10.51 -16.48 -1.65
N ARG A 38 10.13 -16.06 -2.86
CA ARG A 38 10.43 -14.75 -3.45
C ARG A 38 9.20 -13.86 -3.57
N ALA A 39 8.05 -14.29 -3.08
CA ALA A 39 6.82 -13.55 -3.15
C ALA A 39 6.89 -12.25 -2.34
N PRO A 40 6.09 -11.24 -2.71
CA PRO A 40 5.82 -10.14 -1.81
C PRO A 40 5.14 -10.64 -0.54
N ARG A 41 5.47 -10.00 0.58
CA ARG A 41 4.92 -10.34 1.90
C ARG A 41 4.83 -9.11 2.78
N ILE A 42 4.06 -9.22 3.84
CA ILE A 42 3.96 -8.19 4.87
C ILE A 42 4.81 -8.63 6.07
N GLU A 43 5.68 -7.73 6.53
CA GLU A 43 6.43 -7.89 7.77
C GLU A 43 6.14 -6.73 8.72
N ARG A 44 6.08 -7.00 10.02
CA ARG A 44 5.87 -5.96 11.04
C ARG A 44 7.19 -5.61 11.72
N HIS A 45 7.56 -4.34 11.66
CA HIS A 45 8.80 -3.78 12.21
C HIS A 45 8.52 -2.48 12.95
N GLY A 46 9.37 -2.08 13.88
CA GLY A 46 9.28 -0.73 14.46
C GLY A 46 9.88 0.32 13.51
N LEU A 47 9.16 1.40 13.25
CA LEU A 47 9.57 2.49 12.35
C LEU A 47 9.90 3.75 13.17
N ALA A 48 11.19 4.02 13.36
CA ALA A 48 11.68 5.16 14.13
C ALA A 48 11.64 6.47 13.33
N GLY A 49 11.82 6.39 12.01
CA GLY A 49 11.85 7.56 11.14
C GLY A 49 11.43 7.25 9.72
N LEU A 50 10.76 8.21 9.09
CA LEU A 50 10.41 8.18 7.67
C LEU A 50 10.58 9.59 7.09
N LYS A 51 11.44 9.72 6.08
CA LYS A 51 11.75 11.01 5.44
C LYS A 51 11.53 10.91 3.94
N TYR A 52 10.69 11.81 3.42
CA TYR A 52 10.52 11.96 1.98
C TYR A 52 11.78 12.56 1.36
N VAL A 53 12.25 11.95 0.26
CA VAL A 53 13.40 12.44 -0.51
C VAL A 53 12.93 13.07 -1.82
N SER A 54 12.30 12.27 -2.68
CA SER A 54 11.77 12.71 -3.97
C SER A 54 10.88 11.65 -4.62
N GLY A 55 9.85 12.05 -5.37
CA GLY A 55 8.99 11.14 -6.13
C GLY A 55 8.41 10.01 -5.27
N THR A 56 8.82 8.78 -5.54
CA THR A 56 8.43 7.58 -4.77
C THR A 56 9.47 7.15 -3.73
N THR A 57 10.52 7.93 -3.52
CA THR A 57 11.70 7.61 -2.69
C THR A 57 11.59 8.20 -1.29
N TYR A 58 11.85 7.33 -0.30
CA TYR A 58 11.85 7.67 1.13
C TYR A 58 13.06 7.01 1.81
N GLU A 59 13.67 7.73 2.74
CA GLU A 59 14.61 7.17 3.72
C GLU A 59 13.80 6.72 4.95
N TYR A 60 14.19 5.59 5.56
CA TYR A 60 13.55 5.07 6.76
C TYR A 60 14.59 4.54 7.75
N GLU A 61 14.24 4.64 9.03
CA GLU A 61 15.01 4.10 10.15
C GLU A 61 14.15 3.09 10.90
N LEU A 62 14.65 1.86 11.01
CA LEU A 62 13.98 0.78 11.73
C LEU A 62 14.60 0.65 13.13
N SER A 63 13.75 0.44 14.13
CA SER A 63 14.18 0.19 15.50
C SER A 63 13.11 -0.66 16.20
N ASP A 64 13.52 -1.70 16.91
CA ASP A 64 12.60 -2.61 17.61
C ASP A 64 11.78 -1.90 18.71
N ASP A 65 12.30 -0.79 19.25
CA ASP A 65 11.64 0.03 20.27
C ASP A 65 10.69 1.10 19.70
N ALA A 66 10.62 1.22 18.37
CA ALA A 66 9.78 2.22 17.71
C ALA A 66 8.34 1.70 17.47
N PRO A 67 7.38 2.60 17.20
CA PRO A 67 6.01 2.20 16.92
C PRO A 67 5.91 1.18 15.77
N PRO A 68 5.04 0.15 15.91
CA PRO A 68 4.93 -0.89 14.91
C PRO A 68 4.37 -0.35 13.59
N CYS A 69 4.94 -0.81 12.48
CA CYS A 69 4.56 -0.50 11.12
C CYS A 69 4.52 -1.79 10.29
N ASP A 70 3.56 -1.89 9.40
CA ASP A 70 3.52 -2.94 8.38
C ASP A 70 4.30 -2.51 7.16
N LEU A 71 5.26 -3.34 6.77
CA LEU A 71 6.14 -3.11 5.64
C LEU A 71 5.80 -4.15 4.57
N TRP A 72 5.56 -3.68 3.35
CA TRP A 72 5.57 -4.55 2.19
C TRP A 72 7.01 -4.83 1.81
N VAL A 73 7.37 -6.12 1.75
CA VAL A 73 8.73 -6.59 1.50
C VAL A 73 8.77 -7.35 0.19
N TYR A 74 9.61 -6.90 -0.73
CA TYR A 74 9.78 -7.54 -2.03
C TYR A 74 11.16 -7.25 -2.61
N GLU A 75 11.84 -8.28 -3.10
CA GLU A 75 13.18 -8.19 -3.71
C GLU A 75 14.19 -7.34 -2.92
N GLY A 76 14.23 -7.54 -1.59
CA GLY A 76 15.14 -6.83 -0.68
C GLY A 76 14.75 -5.37 -0.39
N LYS A 77 13.63 -4.90 -0.93
CA LYS A 77 13.11 -3.56 -0.67
C LYS A 77 12.03 -3.61 0.40
N LEU A 78 11.99 -2.55 1.19
CA LEU A 78 11.02 -2.34 2.24
C LEU A 78 10.18 -1.10 1.92
N PHE A 79 8.87 -1.27 2.00
CA PHE A 79 7.91 -0.21 1.74
C PHE A 79 6.97 -0.08 2.95
N PRO A 80 7.27 0.84 3.88
CA PRO A 80 6.39 1.13 5.00
C PRO A 80 5.02 1.57 4.48
N HIS A 81 3.95 1.00 5.04
CA HIS A 81 2.58 1.40 4.74
C HIS A 81 2.32 2.79 5.31
N LYS A 82 1.99 3.75 4.44
CA LYS A 82 1.88 5.18 4.74
C LYS A 82 0.43 5.63 4.63
N ARG A 83 0.03 6.56 5.50
CA ARG A 83 -1.34 7.06 5.57
C ARG A 83 -1.87 7.70 4.27
N HIS A 84 -0.99 8.30 3.46
CA HIS A 84 -1.37 9.00 2.22
C HIS A 84 -1.24 8.15 0.96
N VAL A 85 -0.82 6.89 1.09
CA VAL A 85 -0.77 5.91 0.00
C VAL A 85 -1.73 4.79 0.38
N ALA A 86 -3.02 5.12 0.33
CA ALA A 86 -4.17 4.23 0.48
C ALA A 86 -5.38 4.86 -0.22
#